data_AF-A0A6P0S321-F1
#
_entry.id   AF-A0A6P0S321-F1
#
_cell.length_a   1.000
_cell.length_b   1.000
_cell.length_c   1.000
_cell.angle_alpha   90.00
_cell.angle_beta   90.00
_cell.angle_gamma   90.00
#
_symmetry.space_group_name_H-M   'P 1'
#
loop_
_entity.id
_entity.type
_entity.pdbx_description
1 polymer ?
#
loop_
_entity_poly.entity_id
_entity_poly.type
_entity_poly.pdbx_seq_one_letter_code
_entity_poly.pdbx_strand_id
1 'polypeptide(L)'
;VVPKTLTGKAADGSDVELWKLWNRRQSTKFNGVSYIVQRGAEAVYSEAGQAQVKALVSFYLENATIIREQLTKAGLTVYGGINAPYIWLKTPNELSSWDFFDKLLQTTNIVGTPGSGFGAAGEGYFRISAFNSRDNVNEAMKRILEKFKV
;
A
#
# COMPACT_ATOMS: atom_id res chain seq x y z
N VAL A 1 -12.34 10.77 11.96
CA VAL A 1 -13.27 11.34 12.97
C VAL A 1 -13.44 12.81 12.64
N VAL A 2 -14.67 13.31 12.46
CA VAL A 2 -14.90 14.76 12.30
C VAL A 2 -15.00 15.36 13.71
N PRO A 3 -14.26 16.44 14.06
CA PRO A 3 -14.41 17.08 15.37
C PRO A 3 -15.79 17.74 15.53
N LYS A 4 -16.37 17.66 16.73
CA LYS A 4 -17.66 18.32 17.04
C LYS A 4 -17.58 19.84 16.99
N THR A 5 -16.40 20.40 17.28
CA THR A 5 -16.13 21.84 17.28
C THR A 5 -15.81 22.39 15.89
N LEU A 6 -15.71 21.53 14.86
CA LEU A 6 -15.36 21.97 13.52
C LEU A 6 -16.57 22.60 12.83
N THR A 7 -16.44 23.89 12.50
CA THR A 7 -17.42 24.66 11.73
C THR A 7 -16.93 24.95 10.32
N GLY A 8 -17.87 25.17 9.40
CA GLY A 8 -17.64 25.70 8.07
C GLY A 8 -18.67 26.77 7.72
N LYS A 9 -18.46 27.47 6.60
CA LYS A 9 -19.38 28.52 6.14
C LYS A 9 -20.38 27.98 5.11
N ALA A 10 -21.65 28.31 5.28
CA ALA A 10 -22.67 28.10 4.27
C ALA A 10 -22.60 29.18 3.18
N ALA A 11 -23.35 29.00 2.08
CA ALA A 11 -23.41 29.95 0.98
C ALA A 11 -23.95 31.33 1.40
N ASP A 12 -24.73 31.40 2.48
CA ASP A 12 -25.23 32.64 3.08
C ASP A 12 -24.28 33.25 4.13
N GLY A 13 -23.08 32.66 4.33
CA GLY A 13 -22.08 33.12 5.29
C GLY A 13 -22.32 32.69 6.75
N SER A 14 -23.40 31.96 7.03
CA SER A 14 -23.66 31.41 8.37
C SER A 14 -22.70 30.27 8.73
N ASP A 15 -22.50 30.07 10.04
CA ASP A 15 -21.68 28.96 10.56
C ASP A 15 -22.49 27.67 10.61
N VAL A 16 -21.89 26.59 10.11
CA VAL A 16 -22.48 25.25 10.09
C VAL A 16 -21.55 24.26 10.77
N GLU A 17 -22.10 23.47 11.69
CA GLU A 17 -21.38 22.39 12.35
C GLU A 17 -21.19 21.21 11.39
N LEU A 18 -19.95 20.99 10.94
CA LEU A 18 -19.64 19.92 9.98
C LEU A 18 -19.92 18.53 10.55
N TRP A 19 -19.82 18.37 11.88
CA TRP A 19 -20.13 17.12 12.55
C TRP A 19 -21.58 16.69 12.35
N LYS A 20 -22.56 17.61 12.43
CA LYS A 20 -23.98 17.28 12.25
C LYS A 20 -24.25 16.78 10.83
N LEU A 21 -23.64 17.42 9.83
CA LEU A 21 -23.73 17.00 8.43
C LEU A 21 -23.13 15.61 8.21
N TRP A 22 -21.93 15.38 8.75
CA TRP A 22 -21.26 14.08 8.70
C TRP A 22 -22.10 13.00 9.40
N ASN A 23 -22.58 13.26 10.61
CA ASN A 23 -23.37 12.30 11.39
C ASN A 23 -24.65 11.91 10.66
N ARG A 24 -25.38 12.89 10.11
CA ARG A 24 -26.58 12.64 9.29
C ARG A 24 -26.26 11.73 8.10
N ARG A 25 -25.19 12.02 7.35
CA ARG A 25 -24.77 11.17 6.23
C ARG A 25 -24.46 9.74 6.70
N GLN A 26 -23.74 9.61 7.80
CA GLN A 26 -23.28 8.31 8.29
C GLN A 26 -24.43 7.44 8.82
N SER A 27 -25.37 8.03 9.56
CA SER A 27 -26.56 7.34 10.05
C SER A 27 -27.54 6.98 8.93
N THR A 28 -27.59 7.72 7.82
CA THR A 28 -28.48 7.39 6.70
C THR A 28 -27.87 6.37 5.73
N LYS A 29 -26.56 6.40 5.51
CA LYS A 29 -25.91 5.60 4.43
C LYS A 29 -25.17 4.36 4.91
N PHE A 30 -24.81 4.27 6.19
CA PHE A 30 -23.94 3.20 6.68
C PHE A 30 -24.48 2.51 7.93
N ASN A 31 -25.19 3.21 8.82
CA ASN A 31 -25.71 2.72 10.12
C ASN A 31 -24.64 2.22 11.13
N GLY A 32 -23.40 1.97 10.70
CA GLY A 32 -22.30 1.59 11.57
C GLY A 32 -21.55 0.36 11.05
N VAL A 33 -20.40 0.09 11.66
CA VAL A 33 -19.60 -1.11 11.36
C VAL A 33 -20.30 -2.33 11.98
N SER A 34 -20.28 -3.49 11.31
CA SER A 34 -20.81 -4.74 11.88
C SER A 34 -20.25 -5.02 13.27
N TYR A 35 -21.10 -5.45 14.20
CA TYR A 35 -20.71 -5.71 15.59
C TYR A 35 -19.53 -6.71 15.68
N ILE A 36 -19.52 -7.75 14.86
CA ILE A 36 -18.44 -8.76 14.86
C ILE A 36 -17.09 -8.12 14.48
N VAL A 37 -17.08 -7.20 13.52
CA VAL A 37 -15.87 -6.44 13.15
C VAL A 37 -15.43 -5.51 14.28
N GLN A 38 -16.38 -4.89 14.99
CA GLN A 38 -16.04 -4.07 16.17
C GLN A 38 -15.39 -4.90 17.27
N ARG A 39 -15.90 -6.11 17.56
CA ARG A 39 -15.28 -7.04 18.52
C ARG A 39 -13.90 -7.53 18.05
N GLY A 40 -13.73 -7.76 16.76
CA GLY A 40 -12.41 -8.06 16.18
C GLY A 40 -11.42 -6.91 16.36
N ALA A 41 -11.84 -5.67 16.11
CA ALA A 41 -11.01 -4.48 16.32
C ALA A 41 -10.64 -4.28 17.79
N GLU A 42 -11.57 -4.52 18.72
CA GLU A 42 -11.30 -4.51 20.16
C GLU A 42 -10.18 -5.50 20.52
N ALA A 43 -10.23 -6.74 20.01
CA ALA A 43 -9.22 -7.76 20.30
C ALA A 43 -7.80 -7.37 19.86
N VAL A 44 -7.67 -6.61 18.77
CA VAL A 44 -6.38 -6.10 18.27
C VAL A 44 -5.70 -5.19 19.30
N TYR A 45 -6.46 -4.49 20.15
CA TYR A 45 -5.89 -3.59 21.17
C TYR A 45 -5.44 -4.30 22.45
N SER A 46 -5.77 -5.59 22.63
CA SER A 46 -5.26 -6.41 23.75
C SER A 46 -3.74 -6.59 23.66
N GLU A 47 -3.08 -6.97 24.76
CA GLU A 47 -1.63 -7.24 24.75
C GLU A 47 -1.24 -8.32 23.73
N ALA A 48 -2.01 -9.41 23.67
CA ALA A 48 -1.80 -10.48 22.69
C ALA A 48 -2.00 -9.99 21.25
N GLY A 49 -3.06 -9.21 21.00
CA GLY A 49 -3.33 -8.61 19.69
C GLY A 49 -2.23 -7.66 19.24
N GLN A 50 -1.74 -6.80 20.13
CA GLN A 50 -0.63 -5.90 19.83
C GLN A 50 0.67 -6.65 19.53
N ALA A 51 0.96 -7.74 20.26
CA ALA A 51 2.12 -8.59 19.99
C ALA A 51 2.03 -9.23 18.59
N GLN A 52 0.86 -9.76 18.22
CA GLN A 52 0.62 -10.33 16.89
C GLN A 52 0.75 -9.29 15.78
N VAL A 53 0.19 -8.09 15.96
CA VAL A 53 0.32 -6.99 14.98
C VAL A 53 1.78 -6.59 14.79
N LYS A 54 2.55 -6.43 15.89
CA LYS A 54 3.97 -6.09 15.81
C LYS A 54 4.75 -7.15 15.05
N ALA A 55 4.53 -8.44 15.35
CA ALA A 55 5.17 -9.54 14.65
C ALA A 55 4.84 -9.53 13.14
N LEU A 56 3.58 -9.30 12.78
CA LEU A 56 3.14 -9.22 11.38
C LEU A 56 3.76 -8.04 10.64
N VAL A 57 3.80 -6.86 11.27
CA VAL A 57 4.43 -5.65 10.70
C VAL A 57 5.92 -5.90 10.50
N SER A 58 6.63 -6.45 11.50
CA SER A 58 8.05 -6.79 11.38
C SER A 58 8.30 -7.75 10.21
N PHE A 59 7.51 -8.81 10.08
CA PHE A 59 7.63 -9.76 8.98
C PHE A 59 7.50 -9.10 7.60
N TYR A 60 6.51 -8.23 7.41
CA TYR A 60 6.31 -7.52 6.15
C TYR A 60 7.37 -6.45 5.87
N LEU A 61 7.90 -5.79 6.91
CA LEU A 61 9.01 -4.85 6.74
C LEU A 61 10.31 -5.55 6.38
N GLU A 62 10.60 -6.72 6.96
CA GLU A 62 11.74 -7.54 6.54
C GLU A 62 11.60 -8.02 5.09
N ASN A 63 10.41 -8.45 4.67
CA ASN A 63 10.15 -8.75 3.26
C ASN A 63 10.43 -7.53 2.37
N ALA A 64 10.01 -6.34 2.80
CA ALA A 64 10.24 -5.10 2.07
C ALA A 64 11.74 -4.77 1.96
N THR A 65 12.51 -4.96 3.03
CA THR A 65 13.98 -4.83 3.03
C THR A 65 14.61 -5.76 2.00
N ILE A 66 14.24 -7.05 1.99
CA ILE A 66 14.76 -8.02 1.03
C ILE A 66 14.45 -7.58 -0.41
N ILE A 67 13.19 -7.24 -0.70
CA ILE A 67 12.79 -6.84 -2.05
C ILE A 67 13.58 -5.59 -2.48
N ARG A 68 13.67 -4.58 -1.61
CA ARG A 68 14.41 -3.35 -1.87
C ARG A 68 15.86 -3.65 -2.23
N GLU A 69 16.56 -4.41 -1.39
CA GLU A 69 17.97 -4.74 -1.60
C GLU A 69 18.21 -5.54 -2.88
N GLN A 70 17.38 -6.53 -3.16
CA GLN A 70 17.55 -7.39 -4.34
C GLN A 70 17.24 -6.65 -5.64
N LEU A 71 16.20 -5.80 -5.66
CA LEU A 71 15.91 -4.95 -6.81
C LEU A 71 17.02 -3.91 -7.05
N THR A 72 17.57 -3.33 -5.97
CA THR A 72 18.74 -2.45 -6.09
C THR A 72 19.96 -3.19 -6.65
N LYS A 73 20.22 -4.43 -6.19
CA LYS A 73 21.28 -5.30 -6.76
C LYS A 73 21.04 -5.64 -8.23
N ALA A 74 19.79 -5.73 -8.66
CA ALA A 74 19.41 -5.91 -10.07
C ALA A 74 19.60 -4.64 -10.92
N GLY A 75 20.10 -3.54 -10.35
CA GLY A 75 20.36 -2.28 -11.07
C GLY A 75 19.14 -1.35 -11.16
N LEU A 76 18.04 -1.64 -10.46
CA LEU A 76 16.84 -0.82 -10.48
C LEU A 76 16.94 0.33 -9.46
N THR A 77 16.37 1.47 -9.82
CA THR A 77 16.20 2.60 -8.89
C THR A 77 14.96 2.38 -8.03
N VAL A 78 15.13 2.31 -6.70
CA VAL A 78 14.09 1.87 -5.77
C VAL A 78 13.86 2.88 -4.62
N TYR A 79 12.59 3.13 -4.33
CA TYR A 79 12.07 3.98 -3.26
C TYR A 79 11.11 3.20 -2.36
N GLY A 80 10.91 3.66 -1.12
CA GLY A 80 10.05 2.98 -0.16
C GLY A 80 10.68 1.74 0.48
N GLY A 81 9.87 0.91 1.13
CA GLY A 81 10.32 -0.28 1.87
C GLY A 81 10.97 -0.01 3.23
N ILE A 82 10.79 1.20 3.77
CA ILE A 82 11.35 1.61 5.07
C ILE A 82 10.26 1.62 6.14
N ASN A 83 9.15 2.32 5.87
CA ASN A 83 8.04 2.51 6.82
C ASN A 83 6.74 1.86 6.34
N ALA A 84 6.74 1.32 5.12
CA ALA A 84 5.57 0.70 4.51
C ALA A 84 5.98 -0.54 3.72
N PRO A 85 5.14 -1.59 3.68
CA PRO A 85 5.40 -2.84 2.97
C PRO A 85 5.16 -2.73 1.46
N TYR A 86 5.53 -1.58 0.87
CA TYR A 86 5.45 -1.31 -0.55
C TYR A 86 6.77 -0.74 -1.05
N ILE A 87 7.17 -1.25 -2.21
CA ILE A 87 8.36 -0.82 -2.94
C ILE A 87 7.89 -0.11 -4.21
N TRP A 88 8.42 1.09 -4.43
CA TRP A 88 8.17 1.89 -5.62
C TRP A 88 9.45 1.98 -6.42
N LEU A 89 9.46 1.52 -7.66
CA LEU A 89 10.67 1.50 -8.48
C LEU A 89 10.45 2.28 -9.78
N LYS A 90 11.50 2.99 -10.22
CA LYS A 90 11.52 3.62 -11.54
C LYS A 90 11.79 2.55 -12.57
N THR A 91 11.00 2.51 -13.64
CA THR A 91 11.22 1.57 -14.74
C THR A 91 12.56 1.89 -15.42
N PRO A 92 13.32 0.86 -15.84
CA PRO A 92 14.56 1.06 -16.57
C PRO A 92 14.30 1.47 -18.03
N ASN A 93 15.29 2.09 -18.67
CA ASN A 93 15.31 2.37 -20.11
C ASN A 93 14.05 3.11 -20.62
N GLU A 94 13.47 3.98 -19.78
CA GLU A 94 12.29 4.78 -20.10
C GLU A 94 11.06 3.96 -20.52
N LEU A 95 11.00 2.68 -20.12
CA LEU A 95 9.82 1.85 -20.34
C LEU A 95 8.59 2.47 -19.69
N SER A 96 7.45 2.42 -20.37
CA SER A 96 6.19 2.75 -19.73
C SER A 96 5.88 1.78 -18.61
N SER A 97 4.99 2.18 -17.70
CA SER A 97 4.55 1.39 -16.56
C SER A 97 3.93 0.06 -16.99
N TRP A 98 3.20 0.07 -18.10
CA TRP A 98 2.55 -1.11 -18.67
C TRP A 98 3.53 -1.97 -19.46
N ASP A 99 4.44 -1.39 -20.24
CA ASP A 99 5.47 -2.17 -20.93
C ASP A 99 6.38 -2.89 -19.92
N PHE A 100 6.72 -2.22 -18.81
CA PHE A 100 7.48 -2.85 -17.74
C PHE A 100 6.69 -3.98 -17.05
N PHE A 101 5.39 -3.79 -16.83
CA PHE A 101 4.51 -4.84 -16.31
C PHE A 101 4.54 -6.08 -17.19
N ASP A 102 4.29 -5.91 -18.49
CA ASP A 102 4.27 -7.02 -19.45
C ASP A 102 5.63 -7.70 -19.53
N LYS A 103 6.72 -6.93 -19.58
CA LYS A 103 8.08 -7.46 -19.59
C LYS A 103 8.38 -8.30 -18.35
N LEU A 104 8.03 -7.79 -17.16
CA LEU A 104 8.28 -8.48 -15.90
C LEU A 104 7.44 -9.77 -15.82
N LEU A 105 6.17 -9.71 -16.18
CA LEU A 105 5.26 -10.85 -16.20
C LEU A 105 5.77 -11.95 -17.14
N GLN A 106 6.07 -11.61 -18.40
CA GLN A 106 6.51 -12.59 -19.40
C GLN A 106 7.88 -13.20 -19.09
N THR A 107 8.80 -12.41 -18.49
CA THR A 107 10.17 -12.86 -18.25
C THR A 107 10.33 -13.62 -16.93
N THR A 108 9.59 -13.20 -15.89
CA THR A 108 9.80 -13.67 -14.52
C THR A 108 8.57 -14.30 -13.88
N ASN A 109 7.39 -14.18 -14.50
CA ASN A 109 6.09 -14.57 -13.94
C ASN A 109 5.78 -13.82 -12.64
N ILE A 110 6.17 -12.55 -12.56
CA ILE A 110 5.93 -11.68 -11.39
C ILE A 110 4.95 -10.59 -11.79
N VAL A 111 3.91 -10.46 -10.98
CA VAL A 111 2.88 -9.44 -11.12
C VAL A 111 3.11 -8.37 -10.05
N GLY A 112 3.01 -7.12 -10.48
CA GLY A 112 2.93 -5.96 -9.60
C GLY A 112 1.94 -4.95 -10.17
N THR A 113 1.95 -3.73 -9.65
CA THR A 113 1.00 -2.69 -10.09
C THR A 113 1.73 -1.66 -10.95
N PRO A 114 1.31 -1.44 -12.21
CA PRO A 114 1.80 -0.32 -13.03
C PRO A 114 1.61 1.01 -12.31
N GLY A 115 2.63 1.87 -12.35
CA GLY A 115 2.65 3.15 -11.65
C GLY A 115 1.63 4.15 -12.20
N SER A 116 1.30 4.07 -13.49
CA SER A 116 0.26 4.88 -14.15
C SER A 116 -1.13 4.77 -13.49
N GLY A 117 -1.42 3.65 -12.83
CA GLY A 117 -2.65 3.47 -12.04
C GLY A 117 -2.76 4.37 -10.80
N PHE A 118 -1.65 5.00 -10.38
CA PHE A 118 -1.60 5.95 -9.25
C PHE A 118 -1.71 7.42 -9.72
N GLY A 119 -1.91 7.64 -11.03
CA GLY A 119 -2.04 8.96 -11.65
C GLY A 119 -0.93 9.24 -12.67
N ALA A 120 -1.06 10.35 -13.40
CA ALA A 120 -0.13 10.72 -14.47
C ALA A 120 1.33 10.82 -14.01
N ALA A 121 1.58 11.27 -12.78
CA ALA A 121 2.92 11.35 -12.20
C ALA A 121 3.55 9.97 -11.85
N GLY A 122 2.77 8.89 -11.94
CA GLY A 122 3.24 7.53 -11.74
C GLY A 122 3.69 6.83 -13.04
N GLU A 123 3.59 7.48 -14.20
CA GLU A 123 4.11 6.93 -15.45
C GLU A 123 5.64 6.74 -15.38
N GLY A 124 6.15 5.64 -15.95
CA GLY A 124 7.54 5.23 -15.78
C GLY A 124 7.89 4.69 -14.38
N TYR A 125 6.89 4.24 -13.61
CA TYR A 125 7.10 3.60 -12.31
C TYR A 125 6.30 2.31 -12.14
N PHE A 126 6.65 1.55 -11.11
CA PHE A 126 6.02 0.28 -10.78
C PHE A 126 6.01 0.02 -9.28
N ARG A 127 4.96 -0.64 -8.78
CA ARG A 127 4.82 -0.98 -7.36
C ARG A 127 4.86 -2.48 -7.12
N ILE A 128 5.65 -2.91 -6.14
CA ILE A 128 5.67 -4.27 -5.60
C ILE A 128 5.24 -4.22 -4.12
N SER A 129 4.40 -5.15 -3.69
CA SER A 129 3.99 -5.29 -2.29
C SER A 129 4.77 -6.40 -1.58
N ALA A 130 5.06 -6.21 -0.29
CA ALA A 130 5.82 -7.15 0.53
C ALA A 130 4.94 -8.12 1.36
N PHE A 131 3.65 -8.23 1.05
CA PHE A 131 2.68 -9.00 1.86
C PHE A 131 2.69 -10.52 1.62
N ASN A 132 3.45 -11.02 0.65
CA ASN A 132 3.48 -12.45 0.33
C ASN A 132 4.32 -13.24 1.35
N SER A 133 4.31 -14.57 1.27
CA SER A 133 5.20 -15.41 2.07
C SER A 133 6.67 -15.12 1.76
N ARG A 134 7.55 -15.34 2.76
CA ARG A 134 9.01 -15.12 2.61
C ARG A 134 9.58 -15.95 1.46
N ASP A 135 9.11 -17.18 1.29
CA ASP A 135 9.55 -18.08 0.22
C ASP A 135 9.18 -17.54 -1.17
N ASN A 136 7.95 -17.05 -1.35
CA ASN A 136 7.52 -16.44 -2.60
C ASN A 136 8.28 -15.14 -2.89
N VAL A 137 8.58 -14.35 -1.86
CA VAL A 137 9.41 -13.13 -2.00
C VAL A 137 10.81 -13.50 -2.47
N ASN A 138 11.46 -14.48 -1.83
CA ASN A 138 12.80 -14.91 -2.19
C ASN A 138 12.84 -15.50 -3.61
N GLU A 139 11.88 -16.34 -3.97
CA GLU A 139 11.76 -16.93 -5.30
C GLU A 139 11.51 -15.85 -6.37
N ALA A 140 10.64 -14.88 -6.10
CA ALA A 140 10.42 -13.74 -7.00
C ALA A 140 11.72 -12.96 -7.23
N MET A 141 12.44 -12.61 -6.15
CA MET A 141 13.69 -11.86 -6.27
C MET A 141 14.78 -12.64 -7.00
N LYS A 142 14.87 -13.96 -6.75
CA LYS A 142 15.75 -14.86 -7.49
C LYS A 142 15.47 -14.81 -9.00
N ARG A 143 14.20 -14.96 -9.41
CA ARG A 143 13.82 -14.90 -10.83
C ARG A 143 14.17 -13.57 -11.48
N ILE A 144 14.00 -12.46 -10.76
CA ILE A 144 14.39 -11.13 -11.26
C ILE A 144 15.89 -11.08 -11.49
N LEU A 145 16.71 -11.45 -10.49
CA LEU A 145 18.16 -11.42 -10.61
C LEU A 145 18.70 -12.32 -11.74
N GLU A 146 18.09 -13.49 -11.96
CA GLU A 146 18.53 -14.44 -12.97
C GLU A 146 18.08 -14.05 -14.38
N LYS A 147 16.85 -13.57 -14.54
CA LYS A 147 16.19 -13.45 -15.85
C LYS A 147 15.95 -12.02 -16.29
N PHE A 148 15.88 -11.07 -15.37
CA PHE A 148 15.65 -9.66 -15.69
C PHE A 148 16.96 -8.88 -15.57
N LYS A 149 17.59 -8.63 -16.72
CA LYS A 149 18.75 -7.75 -16.83
C LYS A 149 18.29 -6.38 -17.32
N VAL A 150 18.68 -5.34 -16.57
CA VAL A 150 18.45 -3.93 -16.91
C VAL A 150 19.28 -3.53 -18.12
#